data_AF-A0A6M3KHJ0-F1
#
_entry.id   AF-A0A6M3KHJ0-F1
#
_cell.length_a   1.000
_cell.length_b   1.000
_cell.length_c   1.000
_cell.angle_alpha   90.00
_cell.angle_beta   90.00
_cell.angle_gamma   90.00
#
_symmetry.space_group_name_H-M   'P 1'
#
loop_
_entity.id
_entity.type
_entity.pdbx_description
1 polymer ?
#
loop_
_entity_poly.entity_id
_entity_poly.type
_entity_poly.pdbx_seq_one_letter_code
_entity_poly.pdbx_strand_id
1 'polypeptide(L)'
;MENWTPAEYLHLIDTKFYEAKKNKVSRYSVEWGTWSREMNLILKKRTKKTDQDISLKLKYVFVYWILKSQVLEMFYRSKILRIGKRIRLETEADAIKDIIVNGKGTSLSSFEDIAKMMV
;
A
#
# COMPACT_ATOMS: atom_id res chain seq x y z
N MET A 1 -13.50 -6.22 -8.65
CA MET A 1 -12.25 -5.44 -8.58
C MET A 1 -11.87 -4.75 -9.89
N GLU A 2 -12.29 -5.18 -11.08
CA GLU A 2 -11.75 -4.62 -12.34
C GLU A 2 -12.19 -3.18 -12.69
N ASN A 3 -13.23 -2.66 -12.03
CA ASN A 3 -13.76 -1.31 -12.27
C ASN A 3 -13.73 -0.42 -11.01
N TRP A 4 -12.97 -0.82 -9.99
CA TRP A 4 -12.91 -0.08 -8.74
C TRP A 4 -12.19 1.27 -8.88
N THR A 5 -12.57 2.24 -8.10
CA THR A 5 -11.84 3.49 -7.89
C THR A 5 -10.57 3.21 -7.07
N PRO A 6 -9.54 4.07 -7.16
CA PRO A 6 -8.38 4.00 -6.28
C PRO A 6 -8.74 3.92 -4.78
N ALA A 7 -9.78 4.65 -4.35
CA ALA A 7 -10.25 4.65 -2.96
C ALA A 7 -10.81 3.30 -2.51
N GLU A 8 -11.52 2.56 -3.38
CA GLU A 8 -12.01 1.21 -3.06
C GLU A 8 -10.86 0.22 -2.82
N TYR A 9 -9.73 0.35 -3.52
CA TYR A 9 -8.54 -0.46 -3.23
C TYR A 9 -7.93 -0.11 -1.87
N LEU A 10 -7.90 1.19 -1.50
CA LEU A 10 -7.43 1.59 -0.17
C LEU A 10 -8.27 0.93 0.92
N HIS A 11 -9.59 0.94 0.75
CA HIS A 11 -10.50 0.30 1.70
C HIS A 11 -10.26 -1.23 1.79
N LEU A 12 -10.03 -1.90 0.65
CA LEU A 12 -9.68 -3.32 0.64
C LEU A 12 -8.35 -3.59 1.36
N ILE A 13 -7.31 -2.77 1.12
CA ILE A 13 -6.01 -2.90 1.78
C ILE A 13 -6.15 -2.72 3.28
N ASP A 14 -6.88 -1.70 3.72
CA ASP A 14 -7.13 -1.45 5.15
C ASP A 14 -7.86 -2.64 5.79
N THR A 15 -8.93 -3.13 5.16
CA THR A 15 -9.69 -4.29 5.64
C THR A 15 -8.78 -5.51 5.81
N LYS A 16 -8.03 -5.86 4.76
CA LYS A 16 -7.12 -7.02 4.78
C LYS A 16 -5.99 -6.86 5.78
N PHE A 17 -5.45 -5.65 5.92
CA PHE A 17 -4.45 -5.34 6.93
C PHE A 17 -4.97 -5.56 8.35
N TYR A 18 -6.16 -5.05 8.68
CA TYR A 18 -6.71 -5.20 10.03
C TYR A 18 -7.10 -6.66 10.34
N GLU A 19 -7.65 -7.38 9.36
CA GLU A 19 -7.89 -8.83 9.45
C GLU A 19 -6.59 -9.58 9.76
N ALA A 20 -5.55 -9.39 8.95
CA ALA A 20 -4.25 -10.03 9.12
C ALA A 20 -3.60 -9.66 10.47
N LYS A 21 -3.67 -8.39 10.87
CA LYS A 21 -3.16 -7.91 12.15
C LYS A 21 -3.87 -8.60 13.32
N LYS A 22 -5.20 -8.69 13.29
CA LYS A 22 -6.01 -9.37 14.31
C LYS A 22 -5.64 -10.85 14.42
N ASN A 23 -5.43 -11.49 13.27
CA ASN A 23 -5.07 -12.91 13.18
C ASN A 23 -3.57 -13.18 13.38
N LYS A 24 -2.77 -12.14 13.68
CA LYS A 24 -1.30 -12.24 13.83
C LYS A 24 -0.63 -12.90 12.63
N VAL A 25 -1.05 -12.51 11.43
CA VAL A 25 -0.49 -13.02 10.16
C VAL A 25 0.72 -12.17 9.77
N SER A 26 1.85 -12.83 9.45
CA SER A 26 3.04 -12.18 8.89
C SER A 26 2.84 -11.85 7.40
N ARG A 27 3.47 -10.77 6.92
CA ARG A 27 3.52 -10.45 5.48
C ARG A 27 4.19 -11.53 4.63
N TYR A 28 4.98 -12.41 5.27
CA TYR A 28 5.71 -13.50 4.63
C TYR A 28 4.95 -14.83 4.66
N SER A 29 3.74 -14.84 5.23
CA SER A 29 2.87 -16.03 5.23
C SER A 29 2.35 -16.33 3.82
N VAL A 30 1.99 -17.60 3.59
CA VAL A 30 1.32 -18.03 2.36
C VAL A 30 -0.01 -17.31 2.17
N GLU A 31 -0.79 -17.15 3.24
CA GLU A 31 -2.08 -16.47 3.23
C GLU A 31 -1.95 -15.02 2.71
N TRP A 32 -1.06 -14.23 3.31
CA TRP A 32 -0.81 -12.86 2.85
C TRP A 32 -0.23 -12.85 1.44
N GLY A 33 0.69 -13.77 1.13
CA GLY A 33 1.34 -13.90 -0.17
C GLY A 33 0.35 -14.15 -1.32
N THR A 34 -0.64 -15.01 -1.11
CA THR A 34 -1.69 -15.30 -2.11
C THR A 34 -2.51 -14.06 -2.42
N TRP A 35 -3.02 -13.39 -1.38
CA TRP A 35 -3.80 -12.15 -1.56
C TRP A 35 -2.95 -11.03 -2.19
N SER A 36 -1.71 -10.85 -1.70
CA SER A 36 -0.71 -9.93 -2.22
C SER A 36 -0.48 -10.10 -3.73
N ARG A 37 -0.35 -11.35 -4.17
CA ARG A 37 -0.17 -11.68 -5.58
C ARG A 37 -1.38 -11.28 -6.41
N GLU A 38 -2.59 -11.59 -5.94
CA GLU A 38 -3.83 -11.24 -6.64
C GLU A 38 -3.98 -9.72 -6.80
N MET A 39 -3.77 -8.97 -5.72
CA MET A 39 -3.80 -7.51 -5.72
C MET A 39 -2.83 -6.92 -6.74
N ASN A 40 -1.59 -7.42 -6.76
CA ASN A 40 -0.57 -6.96 -7.71
C ASN A 40 -0.96 -7.22 -9.17
N LEU A 41 -1.51 -8.41 -9.47
CA LEU A 41 -1.97 -8.74 -10.82
C LEU A 41 -3.08 -7.80 -11.29
N ILE A 42 -4.01 -7.47 -10.41
CA ILE A 42 -5.12 -6.56 -10.70
C ILE A 42 -4.61 -5.13 -10.93
N LEU A 43 -3.79 -4.60 -10.03
CA LEU A 43 -3.22 -3.26 -10.16
C LEU A 43 -2.37 -3.13 -11.45
N LYS A 44 -1.56 -4.15 -11.77
CA LYS A 44 -0.76 -4.19 -13.00
C LYS A 44 -1.62 -4.25 -14.26
N LYS A 45 -2.73 -4.99 -14.25
CA LYS A 45 -3.66 -5.05 -15.38
C LYS A 45 -4.35 -3.70 -15.60
N ARG A 46 -4.74 -3.02 -14.53
CA ARG A 46 -5.49 -1.76 -14.61
C ARG A 46 -4.64 -0.55 -14.96
N THR A 47 -3.46 -0.43 -14.36
CA THR A 47 -2.50 0.65 -14.69
C THR A 47 -2.15 0.74 -16.17
N LYS A 48 -2.24 -0.37 -16.91
CA LYS A 48 -2.03 -0.42 -18.37
C LYS A 48 -3.25 -0.01 -19.22
N LYS A 49 -4.45 -0.03 -18.66
CA LYS A 49 -5.73 0.11 -19.40
C LYS A 49 -6.47 1.41 -19.12
N THR A 50 -6.04 2.19 -18.13
CA THR A 50 -6.71 3.42 -17.71
C THR A 50 -5.96 4.67 -18.18
N ASP A 51 -6.64 5.82 -18.12
CA ASP A 51 -6.05 7.13 -18.34
C ASP A 51 -4.90 7.42 -17.36
N GLN A 52 -4.12 8.44 -17.69
CA GLN A 52 -2.87 8.76 -16.98
C GLN A 52 -3.09 9.14 -15.51
N ASP A 53 -4.19 9.83 -15.18
CA ASP A 53 -4.48 10.24 -13.80
C ASP A 53 -4.85 9.03 -12.94
N ILE A 54 -5.77 8.20 -13.42
CA ILE A 54 -6.16 6.97 -12.71
C ILE A 54 -4.96 6.01 -12.60
N SER A 55 -4.14 5.89 -13.67
CA SER A 55 -2.94 5.06 -13.64
C SER A 55 -1.94 5.52 -12.58
N LEU A 56 -1.74 6.84 -12.42
CA LEU A 56 -0.88 7.40 -11.39
C LEU A 56 -1.43 7.12 -9.98
N LYS A 57 -2.73 7.31 -9.75
CA LYS A 57 -3.37 7.00 -8.46
C LYS A 57 -3.26 5.50 -8.12
N LEU A 58 -3.41 4.60 -9.09
CA LEU A 58 -3.23 3.16 -8.89
C LEU A 58 -1.78 2.78 -8.55
N LYS A 59 -0.79 3.52 -9.06
CA LYS A 59 0.61 3.37 -8.64
C LYS A 59 0.81 3.81 -7.19
N TYR A 60 0.16 4.89 -6.75
CA TYR A 60 0.16 5.28 -5.34
C TYR A 60 -0.53 4.24 -4.44
N VAL A 61 -1.63 3.62 -4.91
CA VAL A 61 -2.26 2.49 -4.21
C VAL A 61 -1.26 1.33 -4.00
N PHE A 62 -0.43 1.03 -5.01
CA PHE A 62 0.63 0.03 -4.86
C PHE A 62 1.64 0.43 -3.76
N VAL A 63 2.10 1.68 -3.74
CA VAL A 63 3.01 2.18 -2.69
C VAL A 63 2.37 2.07 -1.31
N TYR A 64 1.13 2.52 -1.17
CA TYR A 64 0.34 2.41 0.07
C TYR A 64 0.29 0.96 0.57
N TRP A 65 -0.02 0.03 -0.33
CA TRP A 65 -0.06 -1.40 -0.02
C TRP A 65 1.28 -1.95 0.49
N ILE A 66 2.40 -1.54 -0.10
CA ILE A 66 3.73 -1.97 0.36
C ILE A 66 4.02 -1.43 1.77
N LEU A 67 3.72 -0.15 2.03
CA LEU A 67 3.90 0.46 3.35
C LEU A 67 3.07 -0.27 4.41
N LYS A 68 1.79 -0.54 4.14
CA LYS A 68 0.92 -1.31 5.03
C LYS A 68 1.43 -2.73 5.27
N SER A 69 1.96 -3.39 4.24
CA SER A 69 2.59 -4.71 4.37
C SER A 69 3.83 -4.68 5.27
N GLN A 70 4.65 -3.62 5.19
CA GLN A 70 5.80 -3.44 6.09
C GLN A 70 5.35 -3.19 7.53
N VAL A 71 4.34 -2.35 7.74
CA VAL A 71 3.74 -2.08 9.05
C VAL A 71 3.17 -3.37 9.66
N LEU A 72 2.50 -4.21 8.87
CA LEU A 72 1.94 -5.49 9.32
C LEU A 72 3.02 -6.39 9.93
N GLU A 73 4.17 -6.50 9.27
CA GLU A 73 5.29 -7.30 9.76
C GLU A 73 5.86 -6.77 11.09
N MET A 74 5.76 -5.47 11.32
CA MET A 74 6.20 -4.87 12.58
C MET A 74 5.22 -5.19 13.71
N PHE A 75 3.91 -5.23 13.42
CA PHE A 75 2.91 -5.72 14.37
C PHE A 75 3.11 -7.20 14.68
N TYR A 76 3.37 -8.03 13.66
CA TYR A 76 3.64 -9.46 13.84
C TYR A 76 4.86 -9.70 14.76
N ARG A 77 5.99 -9.04 14.48
CA ARG A 77 7.24 -9.26 15.22
C ARG A 77 7.23 -8.73 16.66
N SER A 78 6.24 -7.92 17.08
CA SER A 78 6.07 -7.40 18.45
C SER A 78 7.30 -6.73 19.08
N LYS A 79 8.30 -6.29 18.28
CA LYS A 79 9.54 -5.69 18.80
C LYS A 79 9.35 -4.19 19.06
N ILE A 80 9.28 -3.82 20.35
CA ILE A 80 9.23 -2.42 20.84
C ILE A 80 10.31 -1.52 20.22
N LEU A 81 11.51 -2.06 19.94
CA LEU A 81 12.63 -1.33 19.33
C LEU A 81 12.37 -0.81 17.90
N ARG A 82 11.21 -1.11 17.31
CA ARG A 82 10.87 -0.69 15.94
C ARG A 82 9.69 0.28 15.88
N ILE A 83 9.23 0.82 17.02
CA ILE A 83 8.08 1.74 17.09
C ILE A 83 8.32 3.01 16.24
N GLY A 84 9.50 3.62 16.31
CA GLY A 84 9.79 4.83 15.52
C GLY A 84 9.70 4.60 14.00
N LYS A 85 10.23 3.47 13.52
CA LYS A 85 10.09 3.09 12.11
C LYS A 85 8.63 2.78 11.74
N ARG A 86 7.83 2.21 12.66
CA ARG A 86 6.41 1.94 12.41
C ARG A 86 5.64 3.23 12.23
N ILE A 87 5.81 4.17 13.16
CA ILE A 87 5.14 5.49 13.11
C ILE A 87 5.49 6.18 11.79
N ARG A 88 6.76 6.20 11.40
CA ARG A 88 7.18 6.79 10.13
C ARG A 88 6.48 6.18 8.92
N LEU A 89 6.40 4.85 8.84
CA LEU A 89 5.72 4.16 7.74
C LEU A 89 4.20 4.41 7.74
N GLU A 90 3.57 4.52 8.91
CA GLU A 90 2.16 4.89 9.02
C GLU A 90 1.92 6.32 8.54
N THR A 91 2.77 7.27 8.92
CA THR A 91 2.72 8.67 8.44
C THR A 91 2.94 8.77 6.92
N GLU A 92 3.91 8.03 6.37
CA GLU A 92 4.12 7.95 4.93
C GLU A 92 2.89 7.37 4.22
N ALA A 93 2.29 6.31 4.76
CA ALA A 93 1.09 5.71 4.19
C ALA A 93 -0.10 6.69 4.20
N ASP A 94 -0.28 7.45 5.28
CA ASP A 94 -1.34 8.45 5.38
C ASP A 94 -1.13 9.60 4.38
N ALA A 95 0.11 10.03 4.15
CA ALA A 95 0.42 11.00 3.11
C ALA A 95 0.07 10.48 1.70
N ILE A 96 0.41 9.23 1.39
CA ILE A 96 0.03 8.60 0.11
C ILE A 96 -1.49 8.46 -0.03
N LYS A 97 -2.19 8.12 1.06
CA LYS A 97 -3.66 8.05 1.09
C LYS A 97 -4.29 9.41 0.79
N ASP A 98 -3.75 10.50 1.34
CA ASP A 98 -4.22 11.86 1.07
C ASP A 98 -4.08 12.25 -0.40
N ILE A 99 -2.95 11.89 -1.04
CA ILE A 99 -2.73 12.10 -2.48
C ILE A 99 -3.82 11.39 -3.31
N ILE A 100 -4.15 10.14 -2.95
CA ILE A 100 -5.12 9.34 -3.69
C ILE A 100 -6.54 9.87 -3.54
N VAL A 101 -6.93 10.27 -2.31
CA VAL A 101 -8.31 10.65 -1.98
C VAL A 101 -8.59 12.12 -2.28
N ASN A 102 -7.69 13.01 -1.87
CA ASN A 102 -7.91 14.46 -1.91
C ASN A 102 -7.14 15.15 -3.05
N GLY A 103 -6.25 14.44 -3.75
CA GLY A 103 -5.42 15.01 -4.80
C GLY A 103 -4.42 16.07 -4.30
N LYS A 104 -4.29 16.21 -2.97
CA LYS A 104 -3.37 17.15 -2.34
C LYS A 104 -2.06 16.45 -2.04
N GLY A 105 -1.14 16.51 -3.00
CA GLY A 105 0.26 16.20 -2.79
C GLY A 105 1.09 17.25 -3.50
N THR A 106 1.93 17.96 -2.76
CA THR A 106 3.09 18.63 -3.37
C THR A 106 3.79 17.59 -4.25
N SER A 107 4.03 17.95 -5.50
CA SER A 107 4.64 17.10 -6.53
C SER A 107 5.81 16.30 -5.96
N LEU A 108 5.56 15.05 -5.55
CA LEU A 108 6.62 14.12 -5.25
C LEU A 108 7.18 13.72 -6.60
N SER A 109 8.36 14.26 -6.86
CA SER A 109 9.20 14.03 -8.02
C SER A 109 9.19 12.55 -8.39
N SER A 110 9.10 12.31 -9.69
CA SER A 110 9.19 11.05 -10.45
C SER A 110 9.04 9.72 -9.68
N PHE A 111 8.29 8.77 -10.26
CA PHE A 111 8.21 7.38 -9.75
C PHE A 111 9.60 6.73 -9.52
N GLU A 112 10.65 7.23 -10.17
CA GLU A 112 12.05 6.84 -9.95
C GLU A 112 12.58 7.21 -8.57
N ASP A 113 12.15 8.33 -7.98
CA ASP A 113 12.60 8.76 -6.65
C ASP A 113 11.96 7.90 -5.56
N ILE A 114 10.69 7.54 -5.71
CA ILE A 114 10.02 6.58 -4.82
C ILE A 114 10.67 5.19 -4.94
N ALA A 115 10.99 4.75 -6.16
CA ALA A 115 11.66 3.46 -6.37
C ALA A 115 13.07 3.44 -5.75
N LYS A 116 13.82 4.54 -5.79
CA LYS A 116 15.15 4.67 -5.17
C LYS A 116 15.11 4.64 -3.63
N MET A 117 14.03 5.13 -3.00
CA MET A 117 13.88 5.06 -1.54
C MET A 117 13.57 3.64 -1.01
N MET A 118 13.23 2.71 -1.90
CA MET A 118 12.84 1.33 -1.56
C MET A 118 13.98 0.31 -1.73
N VAL A 119 15.18 0.75 -2.13
CA VAL A 119 16.40 -0.07 -2.26
C VAL A 119 17.27 0.07 -1.01
#